data_AF-A0A8S3I679-F1
#
_entry.id   AF-A0A8S3I679-F1
#
_cell.length_a   1.000
_cell.length_b   1.000
_cell.length_c   1.000
_cell.angle_alpha   90.00
_cell.angle_beta   90.00
_cell.angle_gamma   90.00
#
_symmetry.space_group_name_H-M   'P 1'
#
loop_
_entity.id
_entity.type
_entity.pdbx_description
1 polymer ?
#
loop_
_entity_poly.entity_id
_entity_poly.type
_entity_poly.pdbx_seq_one_letter_code
_entity_poly.pdbx_strand_id
1 'polypeptide(L)'
;MQAAEQTEKDIDITRAEYVPVAVNTQILFFCVSDLANIDPMYQYSLEWFTNIFLTSIQSAPRADVLEKRINNINEYFTFSLYCNVCRSLFEKHKLLFAFLLTVRILMNQKKIHMVS
;
A
#
# COMPACT_ATOMS: atom_id res chain seq x y z
N MET A 1 -1.69 -26.55 -26.92
CA MET A 1 -1.27 -26.80 -25.53
C MET A 1 -0.01 -26.02 -25.17
N GLN A 2 1.10 -26.13 -25.90
CA GLN A 2 2.37 -25.43 -25.59
C GLN A 2 2.23 -23.90 -25.46
N ALA A 3 1.46 -23.23 -26.33
CA ALA A 3 1.25 -21.77 -26.23
C ALA A 3 0.48 -21.33 -24.97
N ALA A 4 -0.48 -22.14 -24.50
CA ALA A 4 -1.23 -21.86 -23.28
C ALA A 4 -0.34 -22.03 -22.04
N GLU A 5 0.48 -23.07 -22.02
CA GLU A 5 1.43 -23.34 -20.92
C GLU A 5 2.51 -22.25 -20.81
N GLN A 6 2.99 -21.72 -21.94
CA GLN A 6 3.93 -20.60 -21.93
C GLN A 6 3.27 -19.32 -21.40
N THR A 7 2.03 -19.04 -21.82
CA THR A 7 1.29 -17.85 -21.36
C THR A 7 1.04 -17.89 -19.85
N GLU A 8 0.73 -19.08 -19.30
CA GLU A 8 0.54 -19.27 -17.86
C GLU A 8 1.85 -18.99 -17.08
N LYS A 9 2.98 -19.51 -17.56
CA LYS A 9 4.29 -19.23 -16.97
C LYS A 9 4.62 -17.74 -16.99
N ASP A 10 4.36 -17.06 -18.10
CA ASP A 10 4.64 -15.62 -18.24
C ASP A 10 3.76 -14.79 -17.29
N ILE A 11 2.49 -15.18 -17.09
CA ILE A 11 1.59 -14.57 -16.10
C ILE A 11 2.13 -14.75 -14.68
N ASP A 12 2.58 -15.95 -14.32
CA ASP A 12 3.07 -16.24 -12.97
C ASP A 12 4.38 -15.51 -12.67
N ILE A 13 5.29 -15.42 -13.64
CA ILE A 13 6.52 -14.62 -13.55
C ILE A 13 6.16 -13.15 -13.30
N THR A 14 5.28 -12.59 -14.15
CA THR A 14 4.85 -11.19 -14.01
C THR A 14 4.13 -10.96 -12.67
N ARG A 15 3.35 -11.93 -12.18
CA ARG A 15 2.70 -11.81 -10.86
C ARG A 15 3.73 -11.75 -9.73
N ALA A 16 4.76 -12.59 -9.78
CA ALA A 16 5.81 -12.64 -8.76
C ALA A 16 6.57 -11.30 -8.68
N GLU A 17 6.78 -10.65 -9.81
CA GLU A 17 7.45 -9.35 -9.91
C GLU A 17 6.72 -8.21 -9.16
N TYR A 18 5.39 -8.25 -9.08
CA TYR A 18 4.59 -7.22 -8.40
C TYR A 18 4.28 -7.54 -6.92
N VAL A 19 4.76 -8.67 -6.39
CA VAL A 19 4.62 -9.02 -4.96
C VAL A 19 5.05 -7.87 -4.01
N PRO A 20 6.13 -7.10 -4.26
CA PRO A 20 6.49 -5.98 -3.40
C PRO A 20 5.40 -4.91 -3.25
N VAL A 21 4.61 -4.68 -4.31
CA VAL A 21 3.45 -3.77 -4.24
C VAL A 21 2.38 -4.35 -3.33
N ALA A 22 2.06 -5.64 -3.47
CA ALA A 22 1.08 -6.31 -2.64
C ALA A 22 1.46 -6.28 -1.14
N VAL A 23 2.75 -6.50 -0.83
CA VAL A 23 3.27 -6.41 0.55
C VAL A 23 3.09 -5.01 1.11
N ASN A 24 3.47 -3.96 0.36
CA ASN A 24 3.26 -2.57 0.79
C ASN A 24 1.77 -2.29 1.03
N THR A 25 0.90 -2.66 0.10
CA THR A 25 -0.54 -2.47 0.21
C THR A 25 -1.13 -3.17 1.44
N GLN A 26 -0.71 -4.40 1.72
CA GLN A 26 -1.13 -5.14 2.91
C GLN A 26 -0.76 -4.38 4.21
N ILE A 27 0.47 -3.87 4.30
CA ILE A 27 0.95 -3.13 5.47
C ILE A 27 0.11 -1.87 5.70
N LEU A 28 -0.16 -1.13 4.63
CA LEU A 28 -0.96 0.09 4.71
C LEU A 28 -2.42 -0.21 5.09
N PHE A 29 -2.99 -1.31 4.59
CA PHE A 29 -4.34 -1.73 4.96
C PHE A 29 -4.47 -1.98 6.47
N PHE A 30 -3.56 -2.78 7.03
CA PHE A 30 -3.57 -3.04 8.48
C PHE A 30 -3.26 -1.78 9.29
N CYS A 31 -2.36 -0.92 8.81
CA CYS A 31 -2.09 0.36 9.45
C CYS A 31 -3.34 1.26 9.55
N VAL A 32 -4.17 1.29 8.51
CA VAL A 32 -5.43 2.05 8.51
C VAL A 32 -6.50 1.36 9.36
N SER A 33 -6.56 0.03 9.32
CA SER A 33 -7.52 -0.75 10.11
C SER A 33 -7.29 -0.59 11.62
N ASP A 34 -6.02 -0.47 12.03
CA ASP A 34 -5.63 -0.26 13.42
C ASP A 34 -6.07 1.11 13.98
N LEU A 35 -6.45 2.08 13.13
CA LEU A 35 -6.94 3.39 13.57
C LEU A 35 -8.25 3.30 14.35
N ALA A 36 -9.05 2.25 14.13
CA ALA A 36 -10.26 1.99 14.91
C ALA A 36 -9.99 1.78 16.41
N ASN A 37 -8.75 1.42 16.78
CA ASN A 37 -8.33 1.30 18.18
C ASN A 37 -8.07 2.67 18.84
N ILE A 38 -7.84 3.72 18.04
CA ILE A 38 -7.68 5.10 18.54
C ILE A 38 -9.06 5.72 18.74
N ASP A 39 -9.93 5.58 17.74
CA ASP A 39 -11.32 6.04 17.80
C ASP A 39 -12.17 5.13 16.91
N PRO A 40 -13.28 4.54 17.44
CA PRO A 40 -14.16 3.67 16.65
C PRO A 40 -14.73 4.32 15.38
N MET A 41 -14.73 5.66 15.28
CA MET A 41 -15.14 6.36 14.07
C MET A 41 -14.15 6.20 12.90
N TYR A 42 -12.91 5.80 13.15
CA TYR A 42 -11.87 5.62 12.13
C TYR A 42 -11.89 4.21 11.53
N GLN A 43 -13.06 3.84 11.01
CA GLN A 43 -13.27 2.58 10.31
C GLN A 43 -13.47 2.82 8.82
N TYR A 44 -12.78 2.03 8.00
CA TYR A 44 -12.85 2.11 6.54
C TYR A 44 -13.10 0.72 5.98
N SER A 45 -13.90 0.63 4.93
CA SER A 45 -14.16 -0.65 4.28
C SER A 45 -12.99 -1.07 3.39
N LEU A 46 -12.85 -2.38 3.17
CA LEU A 46 -11.90 -2.94 2.22
C LEU A 46 -12.17 -2.43 0.80
N GLU A 47 -13.43 -2.25 0.42
CA GLU A 47 -13.82 -1.73 -0.89
C GLU A 47 -13.31 -0.29 -1.10
N TRP A 48 -13.51 0.59 -0.12
CA TRP A 48 -13.00 1.96 -0.18
C TRP A 48 -11.48 1.99 -0.33
N PHE A 49 -10.77 1.18 0.46
CA PHE A 49 -9.32 1.08 0.39
C PHE A 49 -8.85 0.56 -0.98
N THR A 50 -9.53 -0.46 -1.50
CA THR A 50 -9.23 -1.05 -2.81
C THR A 50 -9.44 -0.05 -3.94
N ASN A 51 -10.48 0.78 -3.86
CA ASN A 51 -10.73 1.83 -4.85
C ASN A 51 -9.56 2.84 -4.90
N ILE A 52 -9.05 3.28 -3.75
CA ILE A 52 -7.88 4.16 -3.69
C ILE A 52 -6.65 3.48 -4.30
N PHE A 53 -6.45 2.19 -4.02
CA PHE A 53 -5.34 1.42 -4.57
C PHE A 53 -5.42 1.29 -6.10
N LEU A 54 -6.58 0.94 -6.65
CA LEU A 54 -6.81 0.83 -8.08
C LEU A 54 -6.60 2.16 -8.80
N THR A 55 -7.15 3.25 -8.26
CA THR A 55 -6.90 4.61 -8.77
C THR A 55 -5.42 4.95 -8.72
N SER A 56 -4.72 4.59 -7.64
CA SER A 56 -3.29 4.87 -7.49
C SER A 56 -2.44 4.13 -8.52
N ILE A 57 -2.76 2.89 -8.86
CA ILE A 57 -2.06 2.16 -9.94
C ILE A 57 -2.24 2.90 -11.29
N GLN A 58 -3.45 3.38 -11.58
CA GLN A 58 -3.76 4.07 -12.82
C GLN A 58 -3.07 5.43 -12.92
N SER A 59 -3.06 6.19 -11.82
CA SER A 59 -2.53 7.55 -11.76
C SER A 59 -1.02 7.65 -11.50
N ALA A 60 -0.40 6.61 -10.93
CA ALA A 60 1.04 6.60 -10.70
C ALA A 60 1.81 6.76 -12.02
N PRO A 61 2.94 7.48 -12.04
CA PRO A 61 3.75 7.65 -13.25
C PRO A 61 4.17 6.30 -13.85
N ARG A 62 3.98 6.15 -15.17
CA ARG A 62 4.44 4.98 -15.92
C ARG A 62 5.98 4.97 -15.98
N ALA A 63 6.56 3.79 -16.09
CA ALA A 63 8.00 3.60 -16.25
C ALA A 63 8.26 2.30 -16.99
N ASP A 64 9.27 2.31 -17.87
CA ASP A 64 9.67 1.12 -18.64
C ASP A 64 10.46 0.13 -17.78
N VAL A 65 11.15 0.64 -16.75
CA VAL A 65 11.85 -0.17 -15.76
C VAL A 65 10.86 -0.59 -14.66
N LEU A 66 10.67 -1.90 -14.51
CA LEU A 66 9.75 -2.50 -13.54
C LEU A 66 9.97 -1.99 -12.11
N GLU A 67 11.21 -1.98 -11.64
CA GLU A 67 11.55 -1.51 -10.29
C GLU A 67 11.10 -0.06 -10.07
N LYS A 68 11.33 0.81 -11.05
CA LYS A 68 10.87 2.20 -11.03
C LYS A 68 9.34 2.27 -11.03
N ARG A 69 8.68 1.42 -11.80
CA ARG A 69 7.20 1.35 -11.83
C ARG A 69 6.63 0.93 -10.48
N ILE A 70 7.23 -0.07 -9.82
CA ILE A 70 6.86 -0.53 -8.48
C ILE A 70 7.00 0.61 -7.47
N ASN A 71 8.14 1.32 -7.48
CA ASN A 71 8.37 2.45 -6.59
C ASN A 71 7.36 3.58 -6.82
N ASN A 72 7.10 3.94 -8.08
CA ASN A 72 6.10 4.96 -8.42
C ASN A 72 4.70 4.60 -7.88
N ILE A 73 4.27 3.33 -8.01
CA ILE A 73 2.97 2.87 -7.50
C ILE A 73 2.93 2.97 -5.98
N ASN A 74 3.97 2.48 -5.31
CA ASN A 74 4.04 2.47 -3.85
C ASN A 74 4.02 3.90 -3.28
N GLU A 75 4.85 4.80 -3.81
CA GLU A 75 4.91 6.20 -3.36
C GLU A 75 3.58 6.92 -3.59
N TYR A 76 3.00 6.78 -4.78
CA TYR A 76 1.73 7.41 -5.10
C TYR A 76 0.61 6.88 -4.20
N PHE A 77 0.52 5.56 -4.03
CA PHE A 77 -0.50 4.95 -3.20
C PHE A 77 -0.36 5.36 -1.73
N THR A 78 0.84 5.30 -1.16
CA THR A 78 1.11 5.72 0.22
C THR A 78 0.66 7.17 0.43
N PHE A 79 1.03 8.08 -0.48
CA PHE A 79 0.65 9.49 -0.37
C PHE A 79 -0.86 9.72 -0.56
N SER A 80 -1.47 9.06 -1.54
CA SER A 80 -2.90 9.15 -1.81
C SER A 80 -3.72 8.65 -0.62
N LEU A 81 -3.35 7.50 -0.07
CA LEU A 81 -4.00 6.94 1.12
C LEU A 81 -3.83 7.87 2.32
N TYR A 82 -2.62 8.39 2.56
CA TYR A 82 -2.37 9.34 3.64
C TYR A 82 -3.30 10.56 3.53
N CYS A 83 -3.36 11.19 2.36
CA CYS A 83 -4.21 12.34 2.11
C CYS A 83 -5.70 12.03 2.35
N ASN A 84 -6.18 10.88 1.86
CA ASN A 84 -7.59 10.50 1.98
C ASN A 84 -7.98 10.22 3.44
N VAL A 85 -7.14 9.51 4.20
CA VAL A 85 -7.38 9.26 5.63
C VAL A 85 -7.33 10.57 6.40
N CYS A 86 -6.30 11.40 6.22
CA CYS A 86 -6.15 12.68 6.93
C CYS A 86 -7.32 13.66 6.72
N ARG A 87 -8.05 13.60 5.60
CA ARG A 87 -9.26 14.42 5.40
C ARG A 87 -10.39 14.08 6.39
N SER A 88 -10.41 12.86 6.88
CA SER A 88 -11.43 12.36 7.83
C SER A 88 -10.96 12.33 9.29
N LEU A 89 -9.67 12.50 9.55
CA LEU A 89 -9.12 12.51 10.91
C LEU A 89 -9.24 13.89 11.58
N PHE A 90 -9.42 13.88 12.91
CA PHE A 90 -9.21 15.08 13.72
C PHE A 90 -7.74 15.51 13.64
N GLU A 91 -7.49 16.82 13.70
CA GLU A 91 -6.15 17.41 13.57
C GLU A 91 -5.13 16.77 14.53
N LYS A 92 -5.53 16.55 15.79
CA LYS A 92 -4.70 15.93 16.83
C LYS A 92 -4.21 14.51 16.49
N HIS A 93 -4.89 13.80 15.59
CA HIS A 93 -4.54 12.43 15.21
C HIS A 93 -3.76 12.32 13.90
N LYS A 94 -3.64 13.40 13.11
CA LYS A 94 -2.94 13.37 11.82
C LYS A 94 -1.45 13.06 11.99
N LEU A 95 -0.79 13.68 12.96
CA LEU A 95 0.62 13.44 13.24
C LEU A 95 0.87 12.01 13.72
N LEU A 96 -0.02 11.48 14.58
CA LEU A 96 0.02 10.10 15.04
C LEU A 96 -0.09 9.12 13.87
N PHE A 97 -1.02 9.36 12.94
CA PHE A 97 -1.17 8.53 11.76
C PHE A 97 0.05 8.61 10.83
N ALA A 98 0.59 9.80 10.56
CA ALA A 98 1.82 9.97 9.78
C ALA A 98 3.00 9.18 10.38
N PHE A 99 3.14 9.23 11.71
CA PHE A 99 4.15 8.49 12.44
C PHE A 99 3.94 6.98 12.32
N LEU A 100 2.73 6.48 12.58
CA LEU A 100 2.41 5.05 12.49
C LEU A 100 2.67 4.50 11.07
N LEU A 101 2.21 5.22 10.05
CA LEU A 101 2.42 4.88 8.63
C LEU A 101 3.92 4.73 8.32
N THR A 102 4.72 5.71 8.76
CA THR A 102 6.17 5.74 8.55
C THR A 102 6.86 4.57 9.26
N VAL A 103 6.52 4.34 10.53
CA VAL A 103 7.10 3.26 11.32
C VAL A 103 6.78 1.90 10.70
N ARG A 104 5.52 1.65 10.30
CA ARG A 104 5.11 0.39 9.65
C ARG A 104 5.90 0.13 8.36
N ILE A 105 6.10 1.15 7.53
CA ILE A 105 6.90 1.04 6.30
C ILE A 105 8.37 0.74 6.63
N LEU A 106 8.97 1.46 7.58
CA LEU A 106 10.37 1.27 7.96
C LEU A 106 10.63 -0.09 8.62
N MET A 107 9.66 -0.62 9.38
CA MET A 107 9.72 -1.97 9.95
C MET A 107 9.73 -3.03 8.85
N ASN A 108 8.89 -2.89 7.81
CA ASN A 108 8.92 -3.80 6.66
C ASN A 108 10.24 -3.72 5.89
N GLN A 109 10.83 -2.53 5.80
CA GLN A 109 12.17 -2.33 5.23
C GLN A 109 13.30 -2.81 6.16
N LYS A 110 12.98 -3.39 7.32
CA LYS A 110 13.93 -3.84 8.35
C LYS A 110 14.87 -2.72 8.85
N LYS A 111 14.42 -1.47 8.76
CA LYS A 111 15.15 -0.28 9.28
C LYS A 111 14.79 0.02 10.73
N ILE A 112 13.68 -0.54 11.22
CA ILE A 112 13.26 -0.49 12.63
C ILE A 112 13.02 -1.93 13.08
N HIS A 113 13.61 -2.30 14.22
CA HIS A 113 13.38 -3.59 14.86
C HIS A 113 12.22 -3.48 15.85
N MET A 114 11.30 -4.45 15.85
CA MET A 114 10.38 -4.61 16.98
C MET A 114 11.19 -5.09 18.17
N VAL A 115 11.08 -4.37 19.27
CA VAL A 115 11.54 -4.87 20.57
C VAL A 115 10.47 -5.87 21.03
N SER A 116 10.86 -7.13 21.13
CA SER A 116 10.07 -8.23 21.70
C SER A 116 9.99 -8.13 23.22
#